data_AF-A0A6I6JUQ0-F1
#
_entry.id   AF-A0A6I6JUQ0-F1
#
_cell.length_a   1.000
_cell.length_b   1.000
_cell.length_c   1.000
_cell.angle_alpha   90.00
_cell.angle_beta   90.00
_cell.angle_gamma   90.00
#
_symmetry.space_group_name_H-M   'P 1'
#
loop_
_entity.id
_entity.type
_entity.pdbx_description
1 polymer ?
#
loop_
_entity_poly.entity_id
_entity_poly.type
_entity_poly.pdbx_seq_one_letter_code
_entity_poly.pdbx_strand_id
1 'polypeptide(L)'
;MNRLKYSILVISVLFVSCSKKQPNVILIMTDDQGYGDLACHGNPYVKTPALDKLYEESVRFTDFHVDPCCSPTRAALMTGCYSSRAGVWHTIGGRSLLKEGMTTIADVFDNNGYATGIFGKWHLGENYPFRPNDRGFRESIVHGGGAIGANPDYWGNDYDDDTYIHNGNYEKFEGYCNTVWFSEAIKYIKNNRNKPFFCYISTNVPHAPLRVDEEYVKPYKNLVSDRLAHYYGMVTKLDEDLGNLLTTLKEMDLEENAILIFMTDNGPCPWFGGIVIDFETGFVKEGYSAGMRGGKIWGYENAHRVPFFVRWPGAKIGGGKEINALSAHIDLMPTLIDLCDLKKPDDLKYDGRSLVPLLNEEVKEWPERTLFIHNQRVEYPVKDKEYQVLTEKWRLVKREKDELYDIKSDPGERNDVAAQNPDIVKDLYGRYEKWWEDISVDFDTYAEIAIGTEHENPVTLNAHDAHTRNGKKIWVVNVARDGKYEIKLNHWPAESGKRIVENTSGDIDLPIASADLTVGNMNRTAEVTSEMKSVIFEVDLKAGTTCLQAYFNLKEPGKTIRTDCVYIEYLGDPDPTELAKYNASVPFDVLREKYRQNVVLYD
;
A
#
# COMPACT_ATOMS: atom_id res chain seq x y z
N MET A 1 -22.08 -6.82 -86.19
CA MET A 1 -21.03 -5.82 -85.93
C MET A 1 -21.01 -5.50 -84.44
N ASN A 2 -19.84 -5.73 -83.83
CA ASN A 2 -19.28 -5.24 -82.56
C ASN A 2 -20.10 -5.28 -81.25
N ARG A 3 -19.70 -6.24 -80.39
CA ARG A 3 -19.94 -6.26 -78.94
C ARG A 3 -19.07 -5.21 -78.26
N LEU A 4 -19.68 -4.27 -77.52
CA LEU A 4 -18.98 -3.38 -76.58
C LEU A 4 -18.85 -4.10 -75.23
N LYS A 5 -17.62 -4.32 -74.76
CA LYS A 5 -17.32 -4.78 -73.40
C LYS A 5 -17.21 -3.55 -72.50
N TYR A 6 -18.06 -3.42 -71.49
CA TYR A 6 -17.85 -2.50 -70.37
C TYR A 6 -17.10 -3.23 -69.26
N SER A 7 -15.87 -2.81 -68.99
CA SER A 7 -15.12 -3.21 -67.81
C SER A 7 -15.54 -2.31 -66.65
N ILE A 8 -16.14 -2.90 -65.61
CA ILE A 8 -16.40 -2.21 -64.34
C ILE A 8 -15.17 -2.43 -63.46
N LEU A 9 -14.45 -1.35 -63.18
CA LEU A 9 -13.34 -1.31 -62.22
C LEU A 9 -13.94 -1.09 -60.83
N VAL A 10 -13.94 -2.12 -59.97
CA VAL A 10 -14.32 -2.00 -58.56
C VAL A 10 -13.08 -1.58 -57.78
N ILE A 11 -13.04 -0.31 -57.33
CA ILE A 11 -12.02 0.19 -56.40
C ILE A 11 -12.50 -0.15 -54.99
N SER A 12 -11.88 -1.17 -54.39
CA SER A 12 -12.06 -1.50 -52.97
C SER A 12 -11.29 -0.50 -52.12
N VAL A 13 -11.98 0.48 -51.56
CA VAL A 13 -11.41 1.38 -50.54
C VAL A 13 -11.32 0.59 -49.23
N LEU A 14 -10.12 0.11 -48.92
CA LEU A 14 -9.78 -0.40 -47.60
C LEU A 14 -9.80 0.78 -46.62
N PHE A 15 -10.90 0.93 -45.89
CA PHE A 15 -10.90 1.73 -44.66
C PHE A 15 -10.02 1.01 -43.64
N VAL A 16 -8.74 1.36 -43.61
CA VAL A 16 -7.89 1.10 -42.44
C VAL A 16 -8.43 2.01 -41.35
N SER A 17 -9.32 1.46 -40.53
CA SER A 17 -9.67 2.07 -39.25
C SER A 17 -8.39 2.12 -38.44
N CYS A 18 -7.76 3.29 -38.37
CA CYS A 18 -6.69 3.55 -37.42
C CYS A 18 -7.32 3.51 -36.02
N SER A 19 -7.42 2.30 -35.46
CA SER A 19 -7.79 2.12 -34.06
C SER A 19 -6.79 2.93 -33.24
N LYS A 20 -7.27 3.94 -32.51
CA LYS A 20 -6.44 4.69 -31.57
C LYS A 20 -5.78 3.66 -30.65
N LYS A 21 -4.46 3.55 -30.71
CA LYS A 21 -3.72 2.56 -29.91
C LYS A 21 -3.93 2.93 -28.44
N GLN A 22 -4.40 1.97 -27.65
CA GLN A 22 -4.52 2.15 -26.21
C GLN A 22 -3.13 2.43 -25.61
N PRO A 23 -3.00 3.45 -24.75
CA PRO A 23 -1.71 3.79 -24.14
C PRO A 23 -1.31 2.73 -23.12
N ASN A 24 -0.01 2.52 -22.97
CA ASN A 24 0.53 1.80 -21.82
C ASN A 24 0.51 2.72 -20.59
N VAL A 25 0.46 2.14 -19.40
CA VAL A 25 0.53 2.88 -18.14
C VAL A 25 1.65 2.31 -17.28
N ILE A 26 2.54 3.18 -16.82
CA ILE A 26 3.61 2.86 -15.88
C ILE A 26 3.41 3.79 -14.68
N LEU A 27 3.07 3.20 -13.54
CA LEU A 27 2.91 3.91 -12.28
C LEU A 27 4.08 3.55 -11.37
N ILE A 28 4.84 4.54 -10.94
CA ILE A 28 5.96 4.40 -10.02
C ILE A 28 5.57 5.04 -8.69
N MET A 29 5.67 4.27 -7.62
CA MET A 29 5.44 4.71 -6.24
C MET A 29 6.61 4.30 -5.37
N THR A 30 7.20 5.26 -4.67
CA THR A 30 8.24 5.02 -3.66
C THR A 30 7.68 5.05 -2.25
N ASP A 31 8.43 4.55 -1.27
CA ASP A 31 7.99 4.34 0.12
C ASP A 31 8.78 5.22 1.09
N ASP A 32 8.09 6.08 1.85
CA ASP A 32 8.68 7.05 2.79
C ASP A 32 9.63 8.07 2.13
N GLN A 33 9.48 8.34 0.83
CA GLN A 33 10.13 9.46 0.16
C GLN A 33 9.31 10.73 0.29
N GLY A 34 9.86 11.75 0.93
CA GLY A 34 9.21 13.03 1.11
C GLY A 34 9.22 13.92 -0.13
N TYR A 35 8.35 14.94 -0.11
CA TYR A 35 8.34 15.97 -1.16
C TYR A 35 9.67 16.68 -1.30
N GLY A 36 10.36 16.96 -0.20
CA GLY A 36 11.68 17.59 -0.22
C GLY A 36 12.83 16.65 -0.58
N ASP A 37 12.60 15.36 -0.78
CA ASP A 37 13.70 14.40 -0.99
C ASP A 37 14.12 14.28 -2.47
N LEU A 38 13.85 15.32 -3.27
CA LEU A 38 14.21 15.43 -4.67
C LEU A 38 15.06 16.70 -4.90
N ALA A 39 16.10 16.60 -5.73
CA ALA A 39 16.93 17.75 -6.06
C ALA A 39 16.13 18.85 -6.79
N CYS A 40 15.23 18.48 -7.72
CA CYS A 40 14.32 19.40 -8.40
C CYS A 40 13.37 20.17 -7.47
N HIS A 41 13.16 19.72 -6.23
CA HIS A 41 12.38 20.42 -5.20
C HIS A 41 13.24 21.28 -4.26
N GLY A 42 14.54 21.43 -4.56
CA GLY A 42 15.45 22.33 -3.85
C GLY A 42 16.26 21.67 -2.74
N ASN A 43 16.27 20.34 -2.64
CA ASN A 43 17.13 19.65 -1.69
C ASN A 43 18.61 19.96 -1.98
N PRO A 44 19.38 20.48 -1.01
CA PRO A 44 20.75 20.91 -1.26
C PRO A 44 21.77 19.76 -1.24
N TYR A 45 21.35 18.54 -0.88
CA TYR A 45 22.25 17.41 -0.65
C TYR A 45 22.07 16.31 -1.70
N VAL A 46 20.85 15.77 -1.84
CA VAL A 46 20.57 14.62 -2.69
C VAL A 46 20.72 14.98 -4.17
N LYS A 47 21.14 14.02 -5.00
CA LYS A 47 21.23 14.18 -6.44
C LYS A 47 20.31 13.17 -7.11
N THR A 48 19.40 13.67 -7.94
CA THR A 48 18.36 12.86 -8.58
C THR A 48 18.21 13.19 -10.07
N PRO A 49 19.27 13.07 -10.90
CA PRO A 49 19.23 13.50 -12.30
C PRO A 49 18.13 12.85 -13.14
N ALA A 50 17.73 11.59 -12.88
CA ALA A 50 16.64 10.95 -13.62
C ALA A 50 15.27 11.52 -13.23
N LEU A 51 15.02 11.72 -11.93
CA LEU A 51 13.82 12.38 -11.42
C LEU A 51 13.77 13.85 -11.84
N ASP A 52 14.90 14.56 -11.85
CA ASP A 52 14.98 15.96 -12.28
C ASP A 52 14.61 16.08 -13.77
N LYS A 53 15.11 15.16 -14.60
CA LYS A 53 14.71 15.09 -16.00
C LYS A 53 13.22 14.76 -16.14
N LEU A 54 12.72 13.78 -15.38
CA LEU A 54 11.29 13.45 -15.38
C LEU A 54 10.44 14.65 -14.95
N TYR A 55 10.88 15.39 -13.93
CA TYR A 55 10.26 16.63 -13.45
C TYR A 55 10.16 17.65 -14.59
N GLU A 56 11.24 17.92 -15.31
CA GLU A 56 11.29 18.87 -16.42
C GLU A 56 10.37 18.48 -17.60
N GLU A 57 10.20 17.19 -17.85
CA GLU A 57 9.39 16.67 -18.96
C GLU A 57 7.92 16.48 -18.61
N SER A 58 7.55 16.43 -17.33
CA SER A 58 6.20 16.09 -16.87
C SER A 58 5.30 17.31 -16.65
N VAL A 59 3.99 17.05 -16.62
CA VAL A 59 3.05 17.88 -15.88
C VAL A 59 3.15 17.52 -14.40
N ARG A 60 3.15 18.52 -13.52
CA ARG A 60 3.35 18.34 -12.08
C ARG A 60 2.20 18.94 -11.30
N PHE A 61 1.61 18.16 -10.40
CA PHE A 61 0.62 18.71 -9.46
C PHE A 61 1.35 19.15 -8.20
N THR A 62 1.26 20.43 -7.88
CA THR A 62 1.99 20.98 -6.75
C THR A 62 1.21 20.89 -5.44
N ASP A 63 -0.12 20.68 -5.48
CA ASP A 63 -0.99 20.49 -4.30
C ASP A 63 -1.69 19.12 -4.34
N PHE A 64 -0.87 18.05 -4.37
CA PHE A 64 -1.31 16.66 -4.46
C PHE A 64 -1.11 15.92 -3.14
N HIS A 65 -2.15 15.22 -2.67
CA HIS A 65 -2.16 14.62 -1.33
C HIS A 65 -2.47 13.12 -1.28
N VAL A 66 -1.87 12.47 -0.28
CA VAL A 66 -2.00 11.06 0.08
C VAL A 66 -2.49 10.86 1.52
N ASP A 67 -2.69 9.63 1.98
CA ASP A 67 -2.78 9.38 3.41
C ASP A 67 -1.37 9.47 4.04
N PRO A 68 -1.23 9.80 5.33
CA PRO A 68 0.08 9.97 5.97
C PRO A 68 0.74 8.62 6.34
N CYS A 69 0.38 7.52 5.65
CA CYS A 69 0.88 6.16 5.85
C CYS A 69 0.69 5.27 4.61
N CYS A 70 1.58 4.30 4.46
CA CYS A 70 1.73 3.47 3.27
C CYS A 70 0.50 2.62 2.90
N SER A 71 0.03 1.70 3.76
CA SER A 71 -1.12 0.83 3.41
C SER A 71 -2.39 1.63 3.12
N PRO A 72 -2.78 2.65 3.93
CA PRO A 72 -3.91 3.52 3.60
C PRO A 72 -3.80 4.17 2.21
N THR A 73 -2.65 4.79 1.88
CA THR A 73 -2.45 5.38 0.55
C THR A 73 -2.58 4.36 -0.57
N ARG A 74 -1.99 3.17 -0.40
CA ARG A 74 -2.05 2.09 -1.39
C ARG A 74 -3.49 1.61 -1.61
N ALA A 75 -4.26 1.45 -0.53
CA ALA A 75 -5.67 1.05 -0.62
C ALA A 75 -6.51 2.10 -1.34
N ALA A 76 -6.32 3.38 -1.00
CA ALA A 76 -7.07 4.47 -1.57
C ALA A 76 -6.69 4.74 -3.04
N LEU A 77 -5.40 4.61 -3.38
CA LEU A 77 -4.92 4.64 -4.76
C LEU A 77 -5.59 3.53 -5.56
N MET A 78 -5.52 2.28 -5.09
CA MET A 78 -6.03 1.14 -5.83
C MET A 78 -7.54 1.18 -6.01
N THR A 79 -8.30 1.79 -5.11
CA THR A 79 -9.78 1.77 -5.17
C THR A 79 -10.40 3.08 -5.65
N GLY A 80 -9.64 4.18 -5.69
CA GLY A 80 -10.19 5.52 -5.88
C GLY A 80 -11.09 6.00 -4.73
N CYS A 81 -11.13 5.29 -3.61
CA CYS A 81 -11.94 5.61 -2.43
C CYS A 81 -11.04 6.09 -1.29
N TYR A 82 -11.60 6.79 -0.31
CA TYR A 82 -10.88 6.99 0.96
C TYR A 82 -10.48 5.64 1.56
N SER A 83 -9.27 5.57 2.11
CA SER A 83 -8.67 4.34 2.63
C SER A 83 -9.54 3.66 3.69
N SER A 84 -10.17 4.46 4.55
CA SER A 84 -11.15 3.97 5.53
C SER A 84 -12.39 3.31 4.91
N ARG A 85 -12.88 3.80 3.77
CA ARG A 85 -13.96 3.14 3.01
C ARG A 85 -13.48 1.83 2.39
N ALA A 86 -12.21 1.81 1.97
CA ALA A 86 -11.53 0.62 1.48
C ALA A 86 -11.13 -0.37 2.60
N GLY A 87 -11.48 -0.11 3.87
CA GLY A 87 -11.22 -1.00 5.01
C GLY A 87 -9.81 -0.90 5.61
N VAL A 88 -9.00 0.07 5.17
CA VAL A 88 -7.59 0.18 5.53
C VAL A 88 -7.31 1.52 6.20
N TRP A 89 -6.94 1.49 7.48
CA TRP A 89 -6.59 2.70 8.26
C TRP A 89 -5.45 2.46 9.24
N HIS A 90 -4.78 1.31 9.11
CA HIS A 90 -3.57 0.95 9.82
C HIS A 90 -2.65 0.18 8.86
N THR A 91 -1.39 0.06 9.22
CA THR A 91 -0.38 -0.72 8.49
C THR A 91 -0.23 -2.17 8.96
N ILE A 92 -0.92 -2.59 10.03
CA ILE A 92 -0.84 -3.92 10.67
C ILE A 92 -2.14 -4.17 11.45
N GLY A 93 -2.22 -5.31 12.15
CA GLY A 93 -3.19 -5.53 13.22
C GLY A 93 -4.58 -5.91 12.71
N GLY A 94 -4.64 -6.56 11.54
CA GLY A 94 -5.89 -6.88 10.85
C GLY A 94 -6.57 -5.70 10.18
N ARG A 95 -5.92 -4.52 10.15
CA ARG A 95 -6.47 -3.27 9.58
C ARG A 95 -5.65 -2.70 8.41
N SER A 96 -4.79 -3.53 7.83
CA SER A 96 -4.02 -3.29 6.59
C SER A 96 -4.57 -4.01 5.37
N LEU A 97 -5.59 -4.87 5.54
CA LEU A 97 -6.12 -5.72 4.48
C LEU A 97 -7.22 -4.99 3.73
N LEU A 98 -7.15 -5.01 2.41
CA LEU A 98 -8.15 -4.37 1.56
C LEU A 98 -9.52 -5.02 1.74
N LYS A 99 -10.58 -4.23 1.91
CA LYS A 99 -11.94 -4.74 2.03
C LYS A 99 -12.33 -5.62 0.84
N GLU A 100 -12.98 -6.75 1.13
CA GLU A 100 -13.52 -7.66 0.12
C GLU A 100 -14.57 -6.95 -0.76
N GLY A 101 -14.62 -7.33 -2.03
CA GLY A 101 -15.55 -6.76 -3.02
C GLY A 101 -15.15 -5.39 -3.58
N MET A 102 -14.10 -4.74 -3.08
CA MET A 102 -13.60 -3.49 -3.66
C MET A 102 -12.90 -3.74 -5.00
N THR A 103 -13.40 -3.16 -6.09
CA THR A 103 -12.70 -3.20 -7.39
C THR A 103 -11.43 -2.35 -7.35
N THR A 104 -10.30 -2.91 -7.81
CA THR A 104 -9.04 -2.17 -7.92
C THR A 104 -8.81 -1.56 -9.30
N ILE A 105 -7.87 -0.62 -9.43
CA ILE A 105 -7.37 -0.12 -10.71
C ILE A 105 -6.93 -1.31 -11.58
N ALA A 106 -6.19 -2.26 -11.03
CA ALA A 106 -5.72 -3.42 -11.79
C ALA A 106 -6.89 -4.30 -12.28
N ASP A 107 -7.95 -4.48 -11.49
CA ASP A 107 -9.17 -5.17 -11.95
C ASP A 107 -9.80 -4.45 -13.15
N VAL A 108 -9.87 -3.11 -13.12
CA VAL A 108 -10.40 -2.31 -14.23
C VAL A 108 -9.53 -2.49 -15.49
N PHE A 109 -8.21 -2.42 -15.36
CA PHE A 109 -7.29 -2.60 -16.48
C PHE A 109 -7.37 -4.02 -17.06
N ASP A 110 -7.32 -5.06 -16.22
CA ASP A 110 -7.39 -6.46 -16.65
C ASP A 110 -8.71 -6.76 -17.38
N ASN A 111 -9.84 -6.30 -16.84
CA ASN A 111 -11.15 -6.45 -17.48
C ASN A 111 -11.28 -5.69 -18.82
N ASN A 112 -10.38 -4.73 -19.09
CA ASN A 112 -10.30 -4.01 -20.37
C ASN A 112 -9.21 -4.56 -21.30
N GLY A 113 -8.65 -5.74 -21.01
CA GLY A 113 -7.73 -6.45 -21.89
C GLY A 113 -6.27 -5.98 -21.80
N TYR A 114 -5.92 -5.19 -20.77
CA TYR A 114 -4.53 -4.86 -20.50
C TYR A 114 -3.83 -6.05 -19.85
N ALA A 115 -2.54 -6.21 -20.16
CA ALA A 115 -1.68 -6.95 -19.25
C ALA A 115 -1.51 -6.14 -17.97
N THR A 116 -1.53 -6.78 -16.80
CA THR A 116 -1.32 -6.10 -15.50
C THR A 116 -0.12 -6.73 -14.76
N GLY A 117 0.76 -5.89 -14.23
CA GLY A 117 1.97 -6.31 -13.54
C GLY A 117 2.31 -5.43 -12.34
N ILE A 118 2.71 -6.03 -11.21
CA ILE A 118 3.21 -5.33 -10.03
C ILE A 118 4.59 -5.83 -9.62
N PHE A 119 5.47 -4.91 -9.23
CA PHE A 119 6.83 -5.18 -8.81
C PHE A 119 7.15 -4.37 -7.54
N GLY A 120 7.47 -5.04 -6.42
CA GLY A 120 7.83 -4.39 -5.15
C GLY A 120 6.88 -4.68 -3.98
N LYS A 121 6.21 -3.65 -3.46
CA LYS A 121 5.45 -3.68 -2.22
C LYS A 121 3.95 -3.65 -2.47
N TRP A 122 3.24 -4.68 -1.99
CA TRP A 122 1.77 -4.70 -2.04
C TRP A 122 1.15 -4.09 -0.78
N HIS A 123 1.38 -4.72 0.37
CA HIS A 123 0.95 -4.29 1.70
C HIS A 123 -0.57 -4.07 1.88
N LEU A 124 -1.38 -4.86 1.17
CA LEU A 124 -2.84 -4.87 1.24
C LEU A 124 -3.44 -6.25 1.57
N GLY A 125 -2.60 -7.17 2.06
CA GLY A 125 -2.95 -8.52 2.49
C GLY A 125 -2.16 -9.59 1.73
N GLU A 126 -1.78 -10.65 2.46
CA GLU A 126 -0.91 -11.73 1.94
C GLU A 126 -1.67 -13.00 1.52
N ASN A 127 -2.94 -13.11 1.90
CA ASN A 127 -3.76 -14.30 1.66
C ASN A 127 -4.91 -14.01 0.70
N TYR A 128 -5.47 -15.05 0.11
CA TYR A 128 -6.71 -14.96 -0.64
C TYR A 128 -7.86 -14.40 0.23
N PRO A 129 -8.69 -13.46 -0.27
CA PRO A 129 -8.72 -12.90 -1.64
C PRO A 129 -8.02 -11.53 -1.77
N PHE A 130 -6.94 -11.28 -1.02
CA PHE A 130 -6.29 -9.97 -0.90
C PHE A 130 -4.96 -9.85 -1.66
N ARG A 131 -4.37 -10.96 -2.13
CA ARG A 131 -3.08 -10.96 -2.82
C ARG A 131 -3.16 -10.18 -4.14
N PRO A 132 -2.04 -9.68 -4.69
CA PRO A 132 -2.08 -8.95 -5.97
C PRO A 132 -2.79 -9.73 -7.09
N ASN A 133 -2.58 -11.05 -7.16
CA ASN A 133 -3.19 -11.93 -8.16
C ASN A 133 -4.71 -12.06 -8.04
N ASP A 134 -5.23 -11.85 -6.84
CA ASP A 134 -6.68 -11.84 -6.58
C ASP A 134 -7.28 -10.46 -6.85
N ARG A 135 -6.44 -9.42 -6.95
CA ARG A 135 -6.83 -8.00 -7.12
C ARG A 135 -6.44 -7.43 -8.48
N GLY A 136 -6.47 -8.27 -9.51
CA GLY A 136 -6.37 -7.85 -10.91
C GLY A 136 -4.96 -7.84 -11.49
N PHE A 137 -3.90 -8.14 -10.72
CA PHE A 137 -2.55 -8.27 -11.28
C PHE A 137 -2.29 -9.69 -11.80
N ARG A 138 -2.01 -9.84 -13.09
CA ARG A 138 -1.71 -11.16 -13.70
C ARG A 138 -0.25 -11.58 -13.55
N GLU A 139 0.63 -10.59 -13.44
CA GLU A 139 2.02 -10.76 -13.03
C GLU A 139 2.25 -10.07 -11.69
N SER A 140 2.84 -10.75 -10.72
CA SER A 140 3.22 -10.15 -9.45
C SER A 140 4.58 -10.66 -9.01
N ILE A 141 5.48 -9.74 -8.65
CA ILE A 141 6.72 -10.05 -7.93
C ILE A 141 6.81 -9.07 -6.76
N VAL A 142 6.51 -9.56 -5.56
CA VAL A 142 6.37 -8.70 -4.38
C VAL A 142 7.06 -9.29 -3.15
N HIS A 143 7.52 -8.42 -2.26
CA HIS A 143 7.90 -8.84 -0.91
C HIS A 143 6.66 -8.83 0.01
N GLY A 144 6.71 -9.60 1.09
CA GLY A 144 5.60 -9.66 2.06
C GLY A 144 5.54 -8.41 2.93
N GLY A 145 4.34 -7.97 3.28
CA GLY A 145 4.14 -6.99 4.35
C GLY A 145 4.58 -5.57 4.06
N GLY A 146 5.00 -4.90 5.13
CA GLY A 146 5.31 -3.47 5.12
C GLY A 146 6.76 -3.09 4.89
N ALA A 147 7.71 -4.01 5.05
CA ALA A 147 9.13 -3.73 4.93
C ALA A 147 9.91 -5.03 4.67
N ILE A 148 11.00 -4.95 3.92
CA ILE A 148 11.92 -6.08 3.71
C ILE A 148 12.56 -6.47 5.06
N GLY A 149 12.64 -7.78 5.30
CA GLY A 149 13.18 -8.36 6.53
C GLY A 149 12.23 -8.30 7.73
N ALA A 150 10.99 -7.85 7.54
CA ALA A 150 9.94 -7.88 8.56
C ALA A 150 8.82 -8.83 8.16
N ASN A 151 8.39 -9.72 9.06
CA ASN A 151 7.25 -10.61 8.83
C ASN A 151 6.03 -9.78 8.34
N PRO A 152 5.37 -10.18 7.23
CA PRO A 152 5.43 -11.48 6.53
C PRO A 152 6.43 -11.63 5.38
N ASP A 153 7.45 -10.78 5.29
CA ASP A 153 8.53 -10.99 4.33
C ASP A 153 9.29 -12.31 4.58
N TYR A 154 9.93 -12.83 3.53
CA TYR A 154 10.65 -14.11 3.58
C TYR A 154 11.79 -14.04 4.62
N TRP A 155 11.90 -15.08 5.46
CA TRP A 155 12.91 -15.08 6.51
C TRP A 155 14.33 -15.02 5.94
N GLY A 156 15.10 -14.05 6.41
CA GLY A 156 16.49 -13.87 6.03
C GLY A 156 16.72 -12.88 4.89
N ASN A 157 15.65 -12.33 4.30
CA ASN A 157 15.79 -11.22 3.36
C ASN A 157 16.49 -10.03 4.04
N ASP A 158 17.43 -9.43 3.32
CA ASP A 158 18.31 -8.41 3.84
C ASP A 158 18.61 -7.26 2.87
N TYR A 159 17.89 -7.24 1.73
CA TYR A 159 17.91 -6.34 0.57
C TYR A 159 18.71 -6.86 -0.62
N ASP A 160 19.55 -7.88 -0.47
CA ASP A 160 20.44 -8.38 -1.52
C ASP A 160 20.30 -9.89 -1.70
N ASP A 161 20.15 -10.33 -2.96
CA ASP A 161 19.95 -11.74 -3.31
C ASP A 161 18.74 -12.38 -2.59
N ASP A 162 17.68 -11.60 -2.42
CA ASP A 162 16.50 -11.91 -1.62
C ASP A 162 15.52 -12.89 -2.31
N THR A 163 14.59 -13.43 -1.52
CA THR A 163 13.49 -14.28 -1.99
C THR A 163 12.16 -13.55 -1.91
N TYR A 164 11.42 -13.52 -3.03
CA TYR A 164 10.17 -12.77 -3.17
C TYR A 164 9.02 -13.68 -3.65
N ILE A 165 7.79 -13.21 -3.48
CA ILE A 165 6.59 -13.90 -3.94
C ILE A 165 6.36 -13.54 -5.40
N HIS A 166 6.63 -14.49 -6.31
CA HIS A 166 6.33 -14.42 -7.72
C HIS A 166 5.06 -15.24 -8.04
N ASN A 167 3.95 -14.55 -8.36
CA ASN A 167 2.65 -15.18 -8.67
C ASN A 167 2.23 -16.26 -7.64
N GLY A 168 2.42 -15.95 -6.35
CA GLY A 168 2.06 -16.82 -5.23
C GLY A 168 3.12 -17.84 -4.81
N ASN A 169 4.26 -17.93 -5.49
CA ASN A 169 5.36 -18.84 -5.14
C ASN A 169 6.61 -18.07 -4.72
N TYR A 170 7.37 -18.59 -3.77
CA TYR A 170 8.67 -18.01 -3.42
C TYR A 170 9.71 -18.30 -4.50
N GLU A 171 10.38 -17.25 -4.99
CA GLU A 171 11.46 -17.32 -5.96
C GLU A 171 12.62 -16.42 -5.51
N LYS A 172 13.85 -16.88 -5.73
CA LYS A 172 15.07 -16.15 -5.39
C LYS A 172 15.48 -15.25 -6.55
N PHE A 173 15.83 -14.01 -6.25
CA PHE A 173 16.31 -13.03 -7.22
C PHE A 173 17.72 -12.58 -6.83
N GLU A 174 18.57 -12.27 -7.82
CA GLU A 174 19.94 -11.80 -7.58
C GLU A 174 20.01 -10.27 -7.63
N GLY A 175 20.80 -9.68 -6.72
CA GLY A 175 21.06 -8.25 -6.60
C GLY A 175 20.13 -7.50 -5.63
N TYR A 176 20.37 -6.18 -5.55
CA TYR A 176 19.67 -5.27 -4.66
C TYR A 176 18.16 -5.17 -4.99
N CYS A 177 17.30 -5.19 -3.96
CA CYS A 177 15.84 -5.26 -4.08
C CYS A 177 15.26 -4.25 -5.08
N ASN A 178 15.70 -2.99 -5.02
CA ASN A 178 15.20 -1.94 -5.90
C ASN A 178 15.56 -2.21 -7.37
N THR A 179 16.80 -2.65 -7.62
CA THR A 179 17.26 -3.02 -8.95
C THR A 179 16.44 -4.19 -9.51
N VAL A 180 16.08 -5.16 -8.66
CA VAL A 180 15.20 -6.28 -9.03
C VAL A 180 13.83 -5.77 -9.48
N TRP A 181 13.17 -4.89 -8.71
CA TRP A 181 11.86 -4.33 -9.08
C TRP A 181 11.86 -3.66 -10.44
N PHE A 182 12.84 -2.80 -10.72
CA PHE A 182 12.95 -2.12 -12.01
C PHE A 182 13.35 -3.08 -13.14
N SER A 183 14.24 -4.03 -12.89
CA SER A 183 14.69 -4.99 -13.90
C SER A 183 13.57 -5.93 -14.34
N GLU A 184 12.79 -6.45 -13.39
CA GLU A 184 11.63 -7.30 -13.69
C GLU A 184 10.51 -6.50 -14.36
N ALA A 185 10.25 -5.27 -13.91
CA ALA A 185 9.32 -4.37 -14.59
C ALA A 185 9.74 -4.09 -16.05
N ILE A 186 11.02 -3.87 -16.31
CA ILE A 186 11.56 -3.70 -17.66
C ILE A 186 11.39 -4.97 -18.51
N LYS A 187 11.65 -6.16 -17.94
CA LYS A 187 11.42 -7.45 -18.63
C LYS A 187 9.93 -7.60 -18.98
N TYR A 188 9.05 -7.29 -18.04
CA TYR A 188 7.61 -7.28 -18.25
C TYR A 188 7.20 -6.31 -19.37
N ILE A 189 7.67 -5.07 -19.35
CA ILE A 189 7.39 -4.07 -20.40
C ILE A 189 7.86 -4.57 -21.77
N LYS A 190 9.07 -5.16 -21.85
CA LYS A 190 9.61 -5.76 -23.08
C LYS A 190 8.74 -6.88 -23.63
N ASN A 191 8.30 -7.80 -22.77
CA ASN A 191 7.46 -8.93 -23.14
C ASN A 191 6.06 -8.51 -23.58
N ASN A 192 5.56 -7.39 -23.05
CA ASN A 192 4.21 -6.91 -23.32
C ASN A 192 4.16 -5.78 -24.36
N ARG A 193 5.27 -5.33 -24.96
CA ARG A 193 5.36 -4.13 -25.83
C ARG A 193 4.33 -4.04 -26.99
N ASN A 194 3.79 -5.18 -27.43
CA ASN A 194 2.84 -5.27 -28.54
C ASN A 194 1.35 -5.27 -28.10
N LYS A 195 1.08 -5.24 -26.80
CA LYS A 195 -0.26 -5.14 -26.20
C LYS A 195 -0.27 -4.04 -25.12
N PRO A 196 -1.40 -3.39 -24.85
CA PRO A 196 -1.46 -2.41 -23.78
C PRO A 196 -1.17 -3.09 -22.42
N PHE A 197 -0.46 -2.40 -21.54
CA PHE A 197 -0.12 -2.90 -20.21
C PHE A 197 -0.25 -1.82 -19.13
N PHE A 198 -0.54 -2.27 -17.91
CA PHE A 198 -0.48 -1.51 -16.67
C PHE A 198 0.63 -2.11 -15.80
N CYS A 199 1.72 -1.36 -15.62
CA CYS A 199 2.87 -1.75 -14.84
C CYS A 199 2.96 -0.86 -13.59
N TYR A 200 2.84 -1.46 -12.41
CA TYR A 200 2.95 -0.79 -11.12
C TYR A 200 4.29 -1.14 -10.45
N ILE A 201 5.22 -0.20 -10.45
CA ILE A 201 6.53 -0.32 -9.79
C ILE A 201 6.39 0.36 -8.43
N SER A 202 6.34 -0.42 -7.38
CA SER A 202 5.89 -0.01 -6.04
C SER A 202 7.01 -0.24 -5.02
N THR A 203 8.09 0.52 -5.14
CA THR A 203 9.33 0.23 -4.41
C THR A 203 9.15 0.37 -2.89
N ASN A 204 9.95 -0.36 -2.13
CA ASN A 204 10.09 -0.23 -0.68
C ASN A 204 11.15 0.81 -0.27
N VAL A 205 11.77 1.48 -1.23
CA VAL A 205 12.89 2.40 -1.01
C VAL A 205 12.37 3.83 -1.09
N PRO A 206 12.81 4.76 -0.21
CA PRO A 206 13.85 4.65 0.83
C PRO A 206 13.36 4.26 2.25
N HIS A 207 12.27 3.51 2.40
CA HIS A 207 11.80 3.03 3.71
C HIS A 207 12.88 2.19 4.43
N ALA A 208 12.93 2.31 5.76
CA ALA A 208 13.88 1.57 6.58
C ALA A 208 13.64 0.04 6.58
N PRO A 209 14.65 -0.79 6.88
CA PRO A 209 16.04 -0.47 7.24
C PRO A 209 16.80 0.30 6.15
N LEU A 210 17.65 1.27 6.56
CA LEU A 210 18.39 2.11 5.62
C LEU A 210 19.62 1.41 5.07
N ARG A 211 19.40 0.41 4.20
CA ARG A 211 20.46 -0.43 3.63
C ARG A 211 20.64 -0.12 2.16
N VAL A 212 21.89 0.21 1.81
CA VAL A 212 22.35 0.46 0.44
C VAL A 212 23.87 0.34 0.45
N ASP A 213 24.44 0.01 -0.70
CA ASP A 213 25.89 -0.07 -0.86
C ASP A 213 26.59 1.24 -0.46
N GLU A 214 27.74 1.07 0.19
CA GLU A 214 28.56 2.14 0.73
C GLU A 214 28.99 3.17 -0.33
N GLU A 215 29.03 2.79 -1.62
CA GLU A 215 29.29 3.73 -2.71
C GLU A 215 28.22 4.82 -2.87
N TYR A 216 26.95 4.50 -2.57
CA TYR A 216 25.85 5.46 -2.60
C TYR A 216 25.78 6.30 -1.32
N VAL A 217 26.34 5.81 -0.21
CA VAL A 217 26.39 6.55 1.07
C VAL A 217 27.54 7.56 1.07
N LYS A 218 28.71 7.18 0.55
CA LYS A 218 29.95 8.00 0.55
C LYS A 218 29.77 9.46 0.12
N PRO A 219 29.01 9.80 -0.95
CA PRO A 219 28.83 11.18 -1.38
C PRO A 219 28.19 12.10 -0.34
N TYR A 220 27.43 11.53 0.60
CA TYR A 220 26.68 12.26 1.62
C TYR A 220 27.37 12.27 2.99
N LYS A 221 28.42 11.44 3.18
CA LYS A 221 29.18 11.38 4.42
C LYS A 221 29.80 12.74 4.75
N ASN A 222 29.67 13.15 6.01
CA ASN A 222 30.10 14.46 6.54
C ASN A 222 29.35 15.68 5.99
N LEU A 223 28.37 15.52 5.09
CA LEU A 223 27.46 16.60 4.67
C LEU A 223 26.17 16.60 5.50
N VAL A 224 25.72 15.42 5.91
CA VAL A 224 24.54 15.16 6.73
C VAL A 224 24.83 14.08 7.78
N SER A 225 23.89 13.78 8.68
CA SER A 225 24.05 12.64 9.59
C SER A 225 24.21 11.32 8.85
N ASP A 226 24.80 10.33 9.52
CA ASP A 226 24.97 8.98 8.95
C ASP A 226 23.63 8.36 8.50
N ARG A 227 22.56 8.58 9.28
CA ARG A 227 21.20 8.17 8.93
C ARG A 227 20.74 8.79 7.61
N LEU A 228 20.87 10.12 7.46
CA LEU A 228 20.50 10.80 6.21
C LEU A 228 21.41 10.42 5.05
N ALA A 229 22.68 10.11 5.30
CA ALA A 229 23.60 9.66 4.26
C ALA A 229 23.15 8.32 3.66
N HIS A 230 22.70 7.37 4.49
CA HIS A 230 22.13 6.11 4.02
C HIS A 230 20.79 6.32 3.30
N TYR A 231 19.92 7.16 3.86
CA TYR A 231 18.63 7.50 3.24
C TYR A 231 18.80 8.16 1.85
N TYR A 232 19.68 9.16 1.72
CA TYR A 232 19.96 9.78 0.42
C TYR A 232 20.72 8.84 -0.53
N GLY A 233 21.53 7.93 -0.01
CA GLY A 233 22.12 6.85 -0.81
C GLY A 233 21.04 5.96 -1.45
N MET A 234 20.03 5.56 -0.68
CA MET A 234 18.86 4.83 -1.18
C MET A 234 18.08 5.60 -2.24
N VAL A 235 17.84 6.90 -2.03
CA VAL A 235 17.20 7.77 -3.04
C VAL A 235 18.05 7.86 -4.32
N THR A 236 19.37 7.90 -4.20
CA THR A 236 20.29 7.93 -5.35
C THR A 236 20.24 6.63 -6.14
N LYS A 237 20.21 5.48 -5.46
CA LYS A 237 20.07 4.18 -6.13
C LYS A 237 18.74 4.06 -6.86
N LEU A 238 17.66 4.54 -6.24
CA LEU A 238 16.34 4.60 -6.88
C LEU A 238 16.35 5.46 -8.15
N ASP A 239 16.99 6.65 -8.09
CA ASP A 239 17.11 7.53 -9.25
C ASP A 239 17.90 6.87 -10.41
N GLU A 240 18.95 6.12 -10.10
CA GLU A 240 19.72 5.36 -11.08
C GLU A 240 18.86 4.30 -11.78
N ASP A 241 18.08 3.53 -11.03
CA ASP A 241 17.19 2.49 -11.59
C ASP A 241 16.05 3.11 -12.41
N LEU A 242 15.53 4.27 -11.99
CA LEU A 242 14.61 5.06 -12.81
C LEU A 242 15.27 5.51 -14.12
N GLY A 243 16.51 5.97 -14.08
CA GLY A 243 17.28 6.35 -15.26
C GLY A 243 17.40 5.21 -16.28
N ASN A 244 17.61 3.98 -15.79
CA ASN A 244 17.65 2.77 -16.62
C ASN A 244 16.28 2.48 -17.28
N LEU A 245 15.19 2.64 -16.53
CA LEU A 245 13.83 2.51 -17.08
C LEU A 245 13.55 3.57 -18.15
N LEU A 246 13.82 4.85 -17.88
CA LEU A 246 13.61 5.94 -18.83
C LEU A 246 14.41 5.73 -20.12
N THR A 247 15.66 5.30 -20.00
CA THR A 247 16.52 4.95 -21.15
C THR A 247 15.92 3.81 -21.95
N THR A 248 15.47 2.75 -21.29
CA THR A 248 14.86 1.59 -21.94
C THR A 248 13.57 1.96 -22.69
N LEU A 249 12.71 2.78 -22.09
CA LEU A 249 11.46 3.22 -22.74
C LEU A 249 11.74 4.01 -24.02
N LYS A 250 12.78 4.84 -24.01
CA LYS A 250 13.25 5.57 -25.18
C LYS A 250 13.80 4.63 -26.26
N GLU A 251 14.66 3.69 -25.91
CA GLU A 251 15.24 2.71 -26.85
C GLU A 251 14.18 1.80 -27.49
N MET A 252 13.06 1.58 -26.80
CA MET A 252 11.93 0.80 -27.29
C MET A 252 10.88 1.61 -28.06
N ASP A 253 11.10 2.92 -28.25
CA ASP A 253 10.14 3.85 -28.86
C ASP A 253 8.75 3.83 -28.20
N LEU A 254 8.70 3.64 -26.88
CA LEU A 254 7.45 3.55 -26.12
C LEU A 254 6.96 4.88 -25.55
N GLU A 255 7.80 5.92 -25.49
CA GLU A 255 7.49 7.17 -24.78
C GLU A 255 6.21 7.85 -25.31
N GLU A 256 6.00 7.86 -26.62
CA GLU A 256 4.80 8.46 -27.24
C GLU A 256 3.49 7.73 -26.88
N ASN A 257 3.55 6.44 -26.54
CA ASN A 257 2.38 5.61 -26.22
C ASN A 257 2.39 5.11 -24.77
N ALA A 258 3.06 5.81 -23.86
CA ALA A 258 3.10 5.45 -22.45
C ALA A 258 2.77 6.65 -21.57
N ILE A 259 1.81 6.47 -20.66
CA ILE A 259 1.56 7.35 -19.54
C ILE A 259 2.50 6.91 -18.42
N LEU A 260 3.48 7.75 -18.10
CA LEU A 260 4.40 7.53 -16.99
C LEU A 260 3.99 8.44 -15.83
N ILE A 261 3.74 7.83 -14.67
CA ILE A 261 3.36 8.52 -13.44
C ILE A 261 4.41 8.23 -12.37
N PHE A 262 4.86 9.27 -11.66
CA PHE A 262 5.71 9.14 -10.47
C PHE A 262 5.02 9.79 -9.28
N MET A 263 4.99 9.08 -8.16
CA MET A 263 4.52 9.58 -6.87
C MET A 263 5.19 8.87 -5.70
N THR A 264 4.87 9.29 -4.47
CA THR A 264 5.32 8.62 -3.24
C THR A 264 4.09 8.29 -2.38
N ASP A 265 4.19 7.30 -1.50
CA ASP A 265 3.03 6.83 -0.72
C ASP A 265 2.70 7.70 0.50
N ASN A 266 3.69 8.40 1.06
CA ASN A 266 3.53 9.39 2.13
C ASN A 266 4.81 10.22 2.29
N GLY A 267 4.76 11.20 3.18
CA GLY A 267 5.92 11.97 3.62
C GLY A 267 7.02 11.13 4.28
N PRO A 268 8.19 11.73 4.56
CA PRO A 268 9.33 10.99 5.09
C PRO A 268 9.15 10.64 6.56
N CYS A 269 9.67 9.48 6.96
CA CYS A 269 9.57 9.01 8.34
C CYS A 269 10.49 9.79 9.31
N PRO A 270 9.97 10.37 10.40
CA PRO A 270 10.79 11.14 11.34
C PRO A 270 11.65 10.30 12.29
N TRP A 271 11.27 9.05 12.55
CA TRP A 271 11.98 8.20 13.52
C TRP A 271 13.26 7.61 12.94
N PHE A 272 13.20 7.14 11.69
CA PHE A 272 14.28 6.35 11.08
C PHE A 272 14.47 6.62 9.58
N GLY A 273 13.85 7.67 9.03
CA GLY A 273 13.92 8.01 7.61
C GLY A 273 14.56 9.37 7.34
N GLY A 274 14.04 10.04 6.30
CA GLY A 274 14.63 11.24 5.67
C GLY A 274 14.57 12.53 6.48
N ILE A 275 13.95 12.56 7.65
CA ILE A 275 13.89 13.77 8.50
C ILE A 275 14.02 13.45 10.00
N VAL A 276 14.40 14.44 10.81
CA VAL A 276 14.11 14.49 12.26
C VAL A 276 13.14 15.64 12.47
N ILE A 277 12.09 15.43 13.24
CA ILE A 277 11.21 16.51 13.68
C ILE A 277 11.36 16.78 15.18
N ASP A 278 11.00 18.00 15.55
CA ASP A 278 10.60 18.30 16.90
C ASP A 278 9.20 17.73 17.16
N PHE A 279 9.05 16.76 18.06
CA PHE A 279 7.76 16.13 18.37
C PHE A 279 6.84 16.99 19.26
N GLU A 280 7.24 18.19 19.68
CA GLU A 280 6.31 19.13 20.32
C GLU A 280 5.70 20.06 19.27
N THR A 281 6.54 20.53 18.35
CA THR A 281 6.15 21.56 17.38
C THR A 281 5.91 21.01 15.98
N GLY A 282 6.29 19.78 15.65
CA GLY A 282 6.22 19.21 14.30
C GLY A 282 7.19 19.82 13.28
N PHE A 283 8.06 20.74 13.66
CA PHE A 283 9.02 21.34 12.72
C PHE A 283 10.25 20.46 12.49
N VAL A 284 10.72 20.44 11.25
CA VAL A 284 11.91 19.69 10.84
C VAL A 284 13.18 20.31 11.47
N LYS A 285 13.93 19.47 12.19
CA LYS A 285 15.25 19.78 12.79
C LYS A 285 16.41 19.33 11.91
N GLU A 286 16.22 18.26 11.16
CA GLU A 286 17.22 17.67 10.27
C GLU A 286 16.54 17.05 9.04
N GLY A 287 17.20 17.05 7.89
CA GLY A 287 16.62 16.67 6.61
C GLY A 287 16.00 17.87 5.89
N TYR A 288 15.37 17.63 4.74
CA TYR A 288 14.80 18.70 3.92
C TYR A 288 13.35 18.39 3.54
N SER A 289 12.42 19.21 4.00
CA SER A 289 10.96 19.07 3.76
C SER A 289 10.39 20.11 2.79
N ALA A 290 11.25 20.81 2.04
CA ALA A 290 10.85 21.99 1.26
C ALA A 290 10.11 23.06 2.10
N GLY A 291 10.42 23.15 3.41
CA GLY A 291 9.83 24.12 4.33
C GLY A 291 8.50 23.70 4.96
N MET A 292 7.98 22.52 4.62
CA MET A 292 6.74 21.98 5.18
C MET A 292 6.95 21.37 6.58
N ARG A 293 5.86 21.35 7.35
CA ARG A 293 5.80 20.85 8.74
C ARG A 293 5.35 19.39 8.78
N GLY A 294 5.77 18.63 9.79
CA GLY A 294 5.42 17.23 10.01
C GLY A 294 6.28 16.23 9.23
N GLY A 295 5.74 15.02 9.09
CA GLY A 295 6.34 13.86 8.44
C GLY A 295 5.37 12.68 8.53
N LYS A 296 5.72 11.50 8.04
CA LYS A 296 4.86 10.29 8.13
C LYS A 296 4.15 10.21 9.49
N ILE A 297 2.86 9.86 9.51
CA ILE A 297 1.95 9.82 10.69
C ILE A 297 1.56 11.20 11.25
N TRP A 298 2.38 12.22 11.12
CA TRP A 298 2.14 13.55 11.66
C TRP A 298 1.39 14.42 10.65
N GLY A 299 0.06 14.45 10.66
CA GLY A 299 -0.78 15.02 9.59
C GLY A 299 -0.74 16.55 9.34
N TYR A 300 0.44 17.11 9.21
CA TYR A 300 0.78 18.38 8.58
C TYR A 300 1.26 18.13 7.14
N GLU A 301 1.44 19.18 6.34
CA GLU A 301 1.66 19.09 4.89
C GLU A 301 2.78 18.12 4.50
N ASN A 302 3.91 18.09 5.21
CA ASN A 302 5.04 17.22 4.87
C ASN A 302 4.75 15.72 5.04
N ALA A 303 3.62 15.34 5.65
CA ALA A 303 3.22 13.95 5.84
C ALA A 303 2.41 13.38 4.70
N HIS A 304 1.66 14.24 4.01
CA HIS A 304 0.65 13.82 3.06
C HIS A 304 0.74 14.55 1.72
N ARG A 305 1.43 15.69 1.63
CA ARG A 305 1.74 16.31 0.34
C ARG A 305 2.97 15.65 -0.25
N VAL A 306 2.83 15.11 -1.46
CA VAL A 306 3.85 14.30 -2.12
C VAL A 306 4.09 14.74 -3.56
N PRO A 307 5.27 14.46 -4.14
CA PRO A 307 5.51 14.68 -5.56
C PRO A 307 4.49 13.91 -6.41
N PHE A 308 3.97 14.53 -7.47
CA PHE A 308 3.10 13.87 -8.43
C PHE A 308 3.39 14.36 -9.84
N PHE A 309 3.99 13.51 -10.66
CA PHE A 309 4.41 13.81 -12.02
C PHE A 309 3.66 12.92 -13.01
N VAL A 310 3.17 13.51 -14.11
CA VAL A 310 2.50 12.79 -15.21
C VAL A 310 3.14 13.19 -16.54
N ARG A 311 3.64 12.20 -17.28
CA ARG A 311 4.28 12.38 -18.59
C ARG A 311 3.63 11.47 -19.62
N TRP A 312 3.07 12.06 -20.68
CA TRP A 312 2.58 11.37 -21.87
C TRP A 312 2.72 12.25 -23.12
N PRO A 313 3.89 12.22 -23.80
CA PRO A 313 4.20 13.06 -24.96
C PRO A 313 3.19 12.94 -26.12
N GLY A 314 2.71 11.72 -26.42
CA GLY A 314 1.78 11.49 -27.53
C GLY A 314 0.39 12.12 -27.33
N ALA A 315 0.03 12.44 -26.09
CA ALA A 315 -1.16 13.22 -25.74
C ALA A 315 -0.84 14.69 -25.43
N LYS A 316 0.41 15.13 -25.62
CA LYS A 316 0.92 16.47 -25.26
C LYS A 316 0.79 16.79 -23.77
N ILE A 317 0.76 15.76 -22.92
CA ILE A 317 0.82 15.88 -21.47
C ILE A 317 2.30 15.85 -21.09
N GLY A 318 2.88 17.02 -20.88
CA GLY A 318 4.28 17.18 -20.49
C GLY A 318 4.77 18.61 -20.69
N GLY A 319 6.08 18.78 -20.74
CA GLY A 319 6.74 20.05 -21.02
C GLY A 319 6.90 20.94 -19.78
N GLY A 320 6.99 20.33 -18.60
CA GLY A 320 7.39 21.01 -17.37
C GLY A 320 6.32 21.92 -16.78
N LYS A 321 5.04 21.64 -17.08
CA LYS A 321 3.89 22.46 -16.63
C LYS A 321 3.54 22.16 -15.18
N GLU A 322 3.03 23.17 -14.49
CA GLU A 322 2.56 23.04 -13.10
C GLU A 322 1.05 23.24 -13.02
N ILE A 323 0.41 22.40 -12.22
CA ILE A 323 -1.01 22.46 -11.90
C ILE A 323 -1.13 22.58 -10.39
N ASN A 324 -1.57 23.75 -9.92
CA ASN A 324 -1.74 24.05 -8.50
C ASN A 324 -3.19 23.83 -8.03
N ALA A 325 -3.77 22.71 -8.46
CA ALA A 325 -5.13 22.32 -8.10
C ALA A 325 -5.10 21.31 -6.96
N LEU A 326 -5.97 21.49 -5.96
CA LEU A 326 -6.11 20.55 -4.87
C LEU A 326 -6.54 19.18 -5.42
N SER A 327 -5.66 18.20 -5.26
CA SER A 327 -5.78 16.86 -5.86
C SER A 327 -5.27 15.79 -4.89
N ALA A 328 -5.61 14.53 -5.15
CA ALA A 328 -5.20 13.42 -4.30
C ALA A 328 -5.12 12.10 -5.07
N HIS A 329 -4.40 11.14 -4.51
CA HIS A 329 -4.28 9.77 -5.00
C HIS A 329 -5.60 9.06 -5.36
N ILE A 330 -6.71 9.35 -4.67
CA ILE A 330 -8.05 8.83 -5.03
C ILE A 330 -8.50 9.26 -6.44
N ASP A 331 -7.94 10.33 -6.98
CA ASP A 331 -8.25 10.84 -8.32
C ASP A 331 -7.62 9.98 -9.44
N LEU A 332 -6.66 9.09 -9.14
CA LEU A 332 -5.97 8.30 -10.18
C LEU A 332 -6.87 7.27 -10.84
N MET A 333 -7.75 6.59 -10.08
CA MET A 333 -8.70 5.62 -10.64
C MET A 333 -9.57 6.25 -11.75
N PRO A 334 -10.35 7.32 -11.51
CA PRO A 334 -11.14 7.96 -12.58
C PRO A 334 -10.26 8.58 -13.67
N THR A 335 -9.10 9.15 -13.32
CA THR A 335 -8.21 9.77 -14.31
C THR A 335 -7.67 8.74 -15.31
N LEU A 336 -7.24 7.57 -14.84
CA LEU A 336 -6.69 6.51 -15.69
C LEU A 336 -7.77 5.84 -16.54
N ILE A 337 -9.00 5.68 -16.00
CA ILE A 337 -10.17 5.25 -16.77
C ILE A 337 -10.37 6.18 -17.98
N ASP A 338 -10.39 7.49 -17.75
CA ASP A 338 -10.62 8.48 -18.80
C ASP A 338 -9.46 8.59 -19.80
N LEU A 339 -8.20 8.63 -19.32
CA LEU A 339 -7.01 8.75 -20.19
C LEU A 339 -6.86 7.54 -21.13
N CYS A 340 -7.22 6.36 -20.65
CA CYS A 340 -7.08 5.11 -21.39
C CYS A 340 -8.37 4.67 -22.12
N ASP A 341 -9.46 5.44 -21.99
CA ASP A 341 -10.78 5.13 -22.55
C ASP A 341 -11.28 3.73 -22.11
N LEU A 342 -11.20 3.46 -20.81
CA LEU A 342 -11.57 2.17 -20.22
C LEU A 342 -13.06 2.11 -19.90
N LYS A 343 -13.63 0.92 -20.06
CA LYS A 343 -14.96 0.62 -19.54
C LYS A 343 -14.87 0.36 -18.05
N LYS A 344 -15.54 1.16 -17.25
CA LYS A 344 -15.68 0.89 -15.80
C LYS A 344 -16.89 -0.01 -15.53
N PRO A 345 -16.86 -0.84 -14.47
CA PRO A 345 -18.06 -1.50 -13.96
C PRO A 345 -19.17 -0.50 -13.62
N ASP A 346 -20.43 -0.90 -13.82
CA ASP A 346 -21.61 -0.06 -13.58
C ASP A 346 -21.75 0.32 -12.09
N ASP A 347 -21.37 -0.60 -11.22
CA ASP A 347 -21.40 -0.48 -9.76
C ASP A 347 -20.12 0.11 -9.16
N LEU A 348 -19.09 0.40 -9.97
CA LEU A 348 -17.87 1.05 -9.49
C LEU A 348 -18.19 2.44 -8.95
N LYS A 349 -17.97 2.60 -7.64
CA LYS A 349 -18.00 3.86 -6.91
C LYS A 349 -16.58 4.22 -6.47
N TYR A 350 -16.25 5.49 -6.57
CA TYR A 350 -15.00 6.07 -6.08
C TYR A 350 -15.28 7.49 -5.56
N ASP A 351 -14.44 7.95 -4.64
CA ASP A 351 -14.52 9.29 -4.05
C ASP A 351 -13.73 10.34 -4.86
N GLY A 352 -12.81 9.89 -5.73
CA GLY A 352 -12.00 10.77 -6.58
C GLY A 352 -12.74 11.40 -7.76
N ARG A 353 -12.08 12.36 -8.42
CA ARG A 353 -12.51 12.96 -9.69
C ARG A 353 -11.41 12.91 -10.73
N SER A 354 -11.79 12.79 -12.00
CA SER A 354 -10.81 12.77 -13.09
C SER A 354 -10.06 14.10 -13.22
N LEU A 355 -8.73 14.02 -13.35
CA LEU A 355 -7.84 15.14 -13.57
C LEU A 355 -7.60 15.44 -15.06
N VAL A 356 -8.21 14.67 -15.97
CA VAL A 356 -8.08 14.85 -17.43
C VAL A 356 -8.39 16.28 -17.89
N PRO A 357 -9.45 16.96 -17.41
CA PRO A 357 -9.71 18.34 -17.82
C PRO A 357 -8.57 19.31 -17.51
N LEU A 358 -7.84 19.07 -16.41
CA LEU A 358 -6.65 19.85 -16.05
C LEU A 358 -5.44 19.48 -16.93
N LEU A 359 -5.22 18.18 -17.15
CA LEU A 359 -4.11 17.68 -17.98
C LEU A 359 -4.21 18.15 -19.43
N ASN A 360 -5.43 18.27 -19.97
CA ASN A 360 -5.69 18.73 -21.34
C ASN A 360 -5.85 20.26 -21.46
N GLU A 361 -5.77 21.02 -20.36
CA GLU A 361 -6.05 22.47 -20.32
C GLU A 361 -7.45 22.85 -20.84
N GLU A 362 -8.43 21.96 -20.64
CA GLU A 362 -9.81 22.12 -21.15
C GLU A 362 -10.74 22.84 -20.16
N VAL A 363 -10.23 23.25 -19.00
CA VAL A 363 -11.00 23.91 -17.95
C VAL A 363 -10.46 25.30 -17.63
N LYS A 364 -11.34 26.30 -17.66
CA LYS A 364 -11.04 27.69 -17.27
C LYS A 364 -11.23 27.95 -15.78
N GLU A 365 -12.22 27.28 -15.18
CA GLU A 365 -12.56 27.37 -13.75
C GLU A 365 -12.66 25.95 -13.19
N TRP A 366 -11.72 25.59 -12.33
CA TRP A 366 -11.70 24.28 -11.69
C TRP A 366 -12.58 24.32 -10.43
N PRO A 367 -13.62 23.45 -10.31
CA PRO A 367 -14.51 23.51 -9.17
C PRO A 367 -13.77 23.27 -7.85
N GLU A 368 -14.05 24.12 -6.86
CA GLU A 368 -13.55 23.92 -5.50
C GLU A 368 -13.99 22.54 -4.96
N ARG A 369 -13.11 21.93 -4.18
CA ARG A 369 -13.40 20.68 -3.47
C ARG A 369 -12.95 20.77 -2.02
N THR A 370 -13.36 19.77 -1.25
CA THR A 370 -12.81 19.51 0.07
C THR A 370 -12.20 18.11 0.06
N LEU A 371 -11.01 17.99 0.64
CA LEU A 371 -10.39 16.70 0.92
C LEU A 371 -10.27 16.49 2.41
N PHE A 372 -10.31 15.22 2.78
CA PHE A 372 -10.16 14.76 4.14
C PHE A 372 -8.95 13.85 4.21
N ILE A 373 -8.12 14.08 5.21
CA ILE A 373 -7.02 13.19 5.56
C ILE A 373 -7.23 12.85 7.02
N HIS A 374 -6.90 11.61 7.40
CA HIS A 374 -6.92 11.23 8.79
C HIS A 374 -5.91 10.13 9.07
N ASN A 375 -5.50 10.04 10.33
CA ASN A 375 -4.59 9.01 10.78
C ASN A 375 -5.20 8.28 11.97
N GLN A 376 -5.85 7.15 11.71
CA GLN A 376 -6.48 6.37 12.78
C GLN A 376 -5.45 5.54 13.53
N ARG A 377 -4.71 4.64 12.85
CA ARG A 377 -3.69 3.76 13.47
C ARG A 377 -4.14 3.17 14.82
N VAL A 378 -5.40 2.77 14.83
CA VAL A 378 -6.08 2.09 15.91
C VAL A 378 -6.95 1.00 15.30
N GLU A 379 -7.38 0.04 16.10
CA GLU A 379 -8.19 -1.07 15.60
C GLU A 379 -9.60 -0.64 15.22
N TYR A 380 -10.19 0.25 16.00
CA TYR A 380 -11.51 0.83 15.78
C TYR A 380 -11.35 2.35 15.63
N PRO A 381 -11.65 2.92 14.46
CA PRO A 381 -11.54 4.35 14.24
C PRO A 381 -12.32 5.15 15.28
N VAL A 382 -11.78 6.31 15.65
CA VAL A 382 -12.35 7.20 16.66
C VAL A 382 -12.56 8.59 16.04
N LYS A 383 -13.80 9.08 16.10
CA LYS A 383 -14.15 10.42 15.62
C LYS A 383 -13.31 11.45 16.38
N ASP A 384 -12.88 12.50 15.68
CA ASP A 384 -12.11 13.61 16.24
C ASP A 384 -10.73 13.24 16.82
N LYS A 385 -10.22 12.01 16.59
CA LYS A 385 -8.88 11.60 17.02
C LYS A 385 -7.79 12.44 16.35
N GLU A 386 -7.80 12.45 15.02
CA GLU A 386 -6.89 13.21 14.18
C GLU A 386 -7.54 13.34 12.80
N TYR A 387 -7.59 14.55 12.25
CA TYR A 387 -8.08 14.81 10.90
C TYR A 387 -7.47 16.07 10.32
N GLN A 388 -7.52 16.16 8.99
CA GLN A 388 -7.24 17.36 8.24
C GLN A 388 -8.38 17.58 7.24
N VAL A 389 -8.85 18.83 7.15
CA VAL A 389 -9.81 19.26 6.14
C VAL A 389 -9.12 20.26 5.23
N LEU A 390 -8.96 19.89 3.96
CA LEU A 390 -8.21 20.65 2.98
C LEU A 390 -9.18 21.28 1.98
N THR A 391 -8.99 22.57 1.71
CA THR A 391 -9.60 23.29 0.58
C THR A 391 -8.48 23.97 -0.21
N GLU A 392 -8.78 24.64 -1.33
CA GLU A 392 -7.77 25.37 -2.10
C GLU A 392 -6.98 26.39 -1.27
N LYS A 393 -7.62 26.95 -0.22
CA LYS A 393 -7.04 27.99 0.63
C LYS A 393 -6.72 27.54 2.05
N TRP A 394 -7.59 26.73 2.65
CA TRP A 394 -7.52 26.43 4.09
C TRP A 394 -7.08 25.01 4.37
N ARG A 395 -6.33 24.86 5.46
CA ARG A 395 -6.06 23.59 6.15
C ARG A 395 -6.61 23.71 7.57
N LEU A 396 -7.65 22.95 7.90
CA LEU A 396 -8.06 22.73 9.29
C LEU A 396 -7.39 21.44 9.75
N VAL A 397 -6.51 21.53 10.76
CA VAL A 397 -5.72 20.40 11.27
C VAL A 397 -6.12 20.15 12.71
N LYS A 398 -6.51 18.92 13.01
CA LYS A 398 -6.82 18.46 14.37
C LYS A 398 -5.78 17.45 14.81
N ARG A 399 -4.99 17.82 15.83
CA ARG A 399 -4.22 16.90 16.67
C ARG A 399 -4.75 17.00 18.10
N GLU A 400 -4.07 17.73 18.99
CA GLU A 400 -4.58 17.99 20.34
C GLU A 400 -5.75 18.99 20.33
N LYS A 401 -5.63 20.05 19.55
CA LYS A 401 -6.65 21.09 19.30
C LYS A 401 -6.85 21.27 17.80
N ASP A 402 -7.89 22.01 17.44
CA ASP A 402 -8.06 22.51 16.08
C ASP A 402 -7.11 23.69 15.83
N GLU A 403 -6.42 23.64 14.71
CA GLU A 403 -5.56 24.69 14.17
C GLU A 403 -5.99 24.99 12.73
N LEU A 404 -5.93 26.26 12.32
CA LEU A 404 -6.33 26.67 10.98
C LEU A 404 -5.20 27.45 10.31
N TYR A 405 -4.86 27.07 9.07
CA TYR A 405 -3.81 27.72 8.29
C TYR A 405 -4.32 28.15 6.91
N ASP A 406 -3.96 29.37 6.50
CA ASP A 406 -4.12 29.86 5.13
C ASP A 406 -2.91 29.40 4.30
N ILE A 407 -3.02 28.24 3.65
CA ILE A 407 -1.89 27.54 3.02
C ILE A 407 -1.25 28.34 1.89
N LYS A 408 -1.99 29.26 1.25
CA LYS A 408 -1.46 30.11 0.19
C LYS A 408 -0.49 31.16 0.75
N SER A 409 -0.72 31.63 1.98
CA SER A 409 0.15 32.60 2.65
C SER A 409 1.15 31.97 3.63
N ASP A 410 0.85 30.78 4.13
CA ASP A 410 1.62 30.06 5.14
C ASP A 410 1.76 28.57 4.78
N PRO A 411 2.55 28.24 3.74
CA PRO A 411 2.75 26.85 3.30
C PRO A 411 3.49 25.97 4.32
N GLY A 412 4.07 26.58 5.35
CA GLY A 412 4.77 25.88 6.43
C GLY A 412 3.95 25.68 7.70
N GLU A 413 2.67 26.07 7.70
CA GLU A 413 1.72 25.89 8.81
C GLU A 413 2.28 26.45 10.15
N ARG A 414 2.77 27.70 10.11
CA ARG A 414 3.47 28.35 11.23
C ARG A 414 2.55 29.20 12.10
N ASN A 415 1.49 29.75 11.52
CA ASN A 415 0.62 30.74 12.15
C ASN A 415 -0.80 30.19 12.22
N ASP A 416 -1.15 29.60 13.36
CA ASP A 416 -2.52 29.18 13.64
C ASP A 416 -3.45 30.40 13.74
N VAL A 417 -4.37 30.52 12.78
CA VAL A 417 -5.37 31.60 12.70
C VAL A 417 -6.79 31.16 13.04
N ALA A 418 -6.96 30.01 13.72
CA ALA A 418 -8.27 29.47 14.06
C ALA A 418 -9.09 30.43 14.93
N ALA A 419 -8.46 31.05 15.93
CA ALA A 419 -9.12 31.99 16.84
C ALA A 419 -9.65 33.25 16.14
N GLN A 420 -9.01 33.67 15.04
CA GLN A 420 -9.39 34.83 14.24
C GLN A 420 -10.46 34.49 13.19
N ASN A 421 -10.67 33.21 12.87
CA ASN A 421 -11.56 32.75 11.81
C ASN A 421 -12.53 31.64 12.30
N PRO A 422 -13.30 31.84 13.39
CA PRO A 422 -14.12 30.79 13.98
C PRO A 422 -15.23 30.27 13.03
N ASP A 423 -15.75 31.12 12.14
CA ASP A 423 -16.76 30.71 11.16
C ASP A 423 -16.19 29.75 10.11
N ILE A 424 -14.92 29.91 9.74
CA ILE A 424 -14.23 29.01 8.79
C ILE A 424 -13.97 27.66 9.44
N VAL A 425 -13.49 27.66 10.70
CA VAL A 425 -13.31 26.43 11.48
C VAL A 425 -14.64 25.65 11.57
N LYS A 426 -15.73 26.35 11.90
CA LYS A 426 -17.06 25.74 12.00
C LYS A 426 -17.55 25.16 10.68
N ASP A 427 -17.36 25.85 9.57
CA ASP A 427 -17.74 25.35 8.24
C ASP A 427 -16.95 24.08 7.88
N LEU A 428 -15.61 24.13 8.00
CA LEU A 428 -14.74 23.00 7.66
C LEU A 428 -14.99 21.80 8.56
N TYR A 429 -15.19 22.01 9.86
CA TYR A 429 -15.58 20.95 10.79
C TYR A 429 -16.92 20.33 10.37
N GLY A 430 -17.92 21.14 10.02
CA GLY A 430 -19.20 20.63 9.53
C GLY A 430 -19.10 19.81 8.24
N ARG A 431 -18.09 20.07 7.39
CA ARG A 431 -17.77 19.21 6.22
C ARG A 431 -17.16 17.88 6.68
N TYR A 432 -16.25 17.91 7.65
CA TYR A 432 -15.67 16.71 8.26
C TYR A 432 -16.73 15.82 8.90
N GLU A 433 -17.70 16.39 9.63
CA GLU A 433 -18.76 15.60 10.25
C GLU A 433 -19.57 14.81 9.24
N LYS A 434 -19.96 15.45 8.12
CA LYS A 434 -20.69 14.77 7.03
C LYS A 434 -19.86 13.67 6.39
N TRP A 435 -18.58 13.92 6.17
CA TRP A 435 -17.67 12.91 5.64
C TRP A 435 -17.50 11.73 6.60
N TRP A 436 -17.34 12.00 7.90
CA TRP A 436 -17.22 10.98 8.93
C TRP A 436 -18.48 10.10 9.01
N GLU A 437 -19.67 10.70 8.96
CA GLU A 437 -20.94 9.97 8.92
C GLU A 437 -21.03 9.02 7.71
N ASP A 438 -20.52 9.42 6.55
CA ASP A 438 -20.48 8.60 5.34
C ASP A 438 -19.45 7.47 5.42
N ILE A 439 -18.21 7.73 5.87
CA ILE A 439 -17.17 6.70 5.88
C ILE A 439 -17.27 5.71 7.05
N SER A 440 -17.94 6.07 8.15
CA SER A 440 -17.96 5.27 9.38
C SER A 440 -18.94 4.10 9.39
N VAL A 441 -19.73 3.93 8.32
CA VAL A 441 -20.79 2.93 8.20
C VAL A 441 -20.28 1.49 8.37
N ASP A 442 -19.05 1.21 7.92
CA ASP A 442 -18.51 -0.16 7.85
C ASP A 442 -17.30 -0.41 8.78
N PHE A 443 -17.05 0.45 9.78
CA PHE A 443 -15.88 0.30 10.67
C PHE A 443 -15.88 -0.97 11.53
N ASP A 444 -17.04 -1.57 11.74
CA ASP A 444 -17.19 -2.83 12.47
C ASP A 444 -17.07 -4.07 11.56
N THR A 445 -16.80 -3.90 10.27
CA THR A 445 -16.49 -5.01 9.35
C THR A 445 -15.04 -5.47 9.52
N TYR A 446 -14.78 -6.74 9.25
CA TYR A 446 -13.45 -7.36 9.32
C TYR A 446 -13.11 -7.98 7.97
N ALA A 447 -11.84 -7.90 7.58
CA ALA A 447 -11.33 -8.67 6.43
C ALA A 447 -11.28 -10.16 6.83
N GLU A 448 -11.80 -11.05 5.99
CA GLU A 448 -11.86 -12.48 6.28
C GLU A 448 -10.85 -13.24 5.43
N ILE A 449 -9.85 -13.86 6.06
CA ILE A 449 -8.88 -14.69 5.35
C ILE A 449 -9.54 -16.04 5.03
N ALA A 450 -9.63 -16.40 3.75
CA ALA A 450 -10.31 -17.63 3.38
C ALA A 450 -9.43 -18.86 3.65
N ILE A 451 -10.00 -19.89 4.26
CA ILE A 451 -9.33 -21.19 4.48
C ILE A 451 -10.12 -22.34 3.86
N GLY A 452 -9.39 -23.37 3.41
CA GLY A 452 -9.97 -24.52 2.73
C GLY A 452 -10.51 -24.19 1.33
N THR A 453 -10.06 -23.11 0.70
CA THR A 453 -10.32 -22.87 -0.72
C THR A 453 -9.35 -23.67 -1.58
N GLU A 454 -9.60 -23.77 -2.88
CA GLU A 454 -8.59 -24.29 -3.83
C GLU A 454 -7.59 -23.20 -4.27
N HIS A 455 -7.86 -21.94 -3.96
CA HIS A 455 -7.03 -20.79 -4.34
C HIS A 455 -5.79 -20.63 -3.47
N GLU A 456 -5.83 -21.18 -2.25
CA GLU A 456 -4.72 -21.20 -1.30
C GLU A 456 -4.93 -22.35 -0.31
N ASN A 457 -4.11 -23.39 -0.42
CA ASN A 457 -4.04 -24.51 0.52
C ASN A 457 -2.66 -25.18 0.42
N PRO A 458 -1.82 -25.17 1.47
CA PRO A 458 -2.08 -24.59 2.79
C PRO A 458 -2.13 -23.06 2.78
N VAL A 459 -2.87 -22.48 3.73
CA VAL A 459 -2.93 -21.04 4.01
C VAL A 459 -1.92 -20.68 5.10
N THR A 460 -1.23 -19.56 4.97
CA THR A 460 -0.31 -19.05 6.01
C THR A 460 -0.86 -17.79 6.65
N LEU A 461 -1.30 -17.88 7.90
CA LEU A 461 -1.75 -16.72 8.69
C LEU A 461 -0.57 -16.08 9.40
N ASN A 462 -0.30 -14.82 9.09
CA ASN A 462 0.80 -14.06 9.67
C ASN A 462 0.34 -13.16 10.82
N ALA A 463 1.17 -13.01 11.85
CA ALA A 463 0.89 -12.15 13.00
C ALA A 463 0.71 -10.65 12.66
N HIS A 464 1.24 -10.24 11.51
CA HIS A 464 1.04 -8.92 10.90
C HIS A 464 -0.44 -8.63 10.65
N ASP A 465 -1.17 -9.62 10.14
CA ASP A 465 -2.59 -9.52 9.76
C ASP A 465 -3.54 -9.88 10.90
N ALA A 466 -3.00 -10.19 12.07
CA ALA A 466 -3.77 -10.58 13.24
C ALA A 466 -4.15 -9.39 14.13
N HIS A 467 -5.40 -9.40 14.60
CA HIS A 467 -5.80 -8.64 15.77
C HIS A 467 -5.07 -9.16 17.02
N THR A 468 -4.88 -8.32 18.03
CA THR A 468 -4.14 -8.71 19.25
C THR A 468 -4.95 -8.49 20.51
N ARG A 469 -5.05 -9.49 21.38
CA ARG A 469 -5.69 -9.37 22.71
C ARG A 469 -4.79 -9.99 23.78
N ASN A 470 -4.32 -9.18 24.73
CA ASN A 470 -3.45 -9.64 25.83
C ASN A 470 -2.25 -10.51 25.34
N GLY A 471 -1.61 -10.09 24.24
CA GLY A 471 -0.51 -10.82 23.60
C GLY A 471 -0.91 -11.96 22.65
N LYS A 472 -2.20 -12.35 22.64
CA LYS A 472 -2.75 -13.41 21.78
C LYS A 472 -3.08 -12.88 20.41
N LYS A 473 -2.77 -13.63 19.37
CA LYS A 473 -3.08 -13.30 17.98
C LYS A 473 -4.42 -13.90 17.58
N ILE A 474 -5.25 -13.10 16.93
CA ILE A 474 -6.61 -13.46 16.52
C ILE A 474 -6.79 -13.08 15.05
N TRP A 475 -7.11 -14.06 14.21
CA TRP A 475 -7.47 -13.87 12.81
C TRP A 475 -8.97 -14.07 12.66
N VAL A 476 -9.58 -13.27 11.80
CA VAL A 476 -10.93 -13.54 11.29
C VAL A 476 -10.75 -14.36 10.02
N VAL A 477 -11.29 -15.57 10.01
CA VAL A 477 -11.18 -16.49 8.88
C VAL A 477 -12.55 -16.85 8.34
N ASN A 478 -12.63 -17.00 7.03
CA ASN A 478 -13.79 -17.55 6.35
C ASN A 478 -13.50 -19.01 6.00
N VAL A 479 -14.16 -19.95 6.69
CA VAL A 479 -14.07 -21.37 6.37
C VAL A 479 -14.90 -21.63 5.12
N ALA A 480 -14.25 -21.88 3.99
CA ALA A 480 -14.93 -21.95 2.70
C ALA A 480 -15.82 -23.19 2.53
N ARG A 481 -15.51 -24.29 3.25
CA ARG A 481 -16.26 -25.55 3.19
C ARG A 481 -16.17 -26.32 4.51
N ASP A 482 -17.16 -27.16 4.80
CA ASP A 482 -17.07 -28.11 5.92
C ASP A 482 -15.88 -29.04 5.69
N GLY A 483 -15.10 -29.33 6.73
CA GLY A 483 -13.86 -30.07 6.54
C GLY A 483 -13.09 -30.40 7.80
N LYS A 484 -12.19 -31.37 7.66
CA LYS A 484 -11.09 -31.59 8.59
C LYS A 484 -9.90 -30.72 8.20
N TYR A 485 -9.28 -30.07 9.18
CA TYR A 485 -8.17 -29.15 8.99
C TYR A 485 -6.99 -29.50 9.90
N GLU A 486 -5.77 -29.49 9.35
CA GLU A 486 -4.53 -29.43 10.11
C GLU A 486 -4.20 -27.95 10.38
N ILE A 487 -3.95 -27.59 11.64
CA ILE A 487 -3.52 -26.26 12.06
C ILE A 487 -2.18 -26.39 12.77
N LYS A 488 -1.14 -25.83 12.15
CA LYS A 488 0.24 -25.89 12.60
C LYS A 488 0.68 -24.53 13.14
N LEU A 489 1.00 -24.47 14.43
CA LEU A 489 1.44 -23.25 15.12
C LEU A 489 2.96 -23.21 15.18
N ASN A 490 3.54 -22.16 14.63
CA ASN A 490 4.97 -21.89 14.73
C ASN A 490 5.24 -20.57 15.46
N HIS A 491 6.37 -20.50 16.16
CA HIS A 491 6.90 -19.23 16.67
C HIS A 491 7.68 -18.48 15.58
N TRP A 492 8.28 -19.19 14.63
CA TRP A 492 9.04 -18.62 13.52
C TRP A 492 8.51 -19.15 12.17
N PRO A 493 8.66 -18.40 11.07
CA PRO A 493 8.35 -18.91 9.74
C PRO A 493 9.04 -20.26 9.47
N ALA A 494 8.37 -21.19 8.80
CA ALA A 494 8.84 -22.57 8.62
C ALA A 494 10.20 -22.64 7.92
N GLU A 495 10.44 -21.76 6.95
CA GLU A 495 11.68 -21.64 6.18
C GLU A 495 12.88 -21.23 7.04
N SER A 496 12.66 -20.60 8.20
CA SER A 496 13.74 -20.28 9.16
C SER A 496 14.41 -21.54 9.73
N GLY A 497 13.69 -22.66 9.74
CA GLY A 497 14.12 -23.91 10.34
C GLY A 497 14.26 -23.89 11.87
N LYS A 498 13.89 -22.78 12.54
CA LYS A 498 14.02 -22.60 13.99
C LYS A 498 13.03 -23.43 14.80
N ARG A 499 13.44 -23.80 16.01
CA ARG A 499 12.57 -24.41 17.03
C ARG A 499 11.68 -23.34 17.66
N ILE A 500 10.51 -23.73 18.15
CA ILE A 500 9.56 -22.83 18.83
C ILE A 500 10.24 -22.08 19.98
N VAL A 501 11.07 -22.79 20.74
CA VAL A 501 11.73 -22.26 21.93
C VAL A 501 12.84 -21.28 21.61
N GLU A 502 13.37 -21.19 20.38
CA GLU A 502 14.49 -20.28 20.11
C GLU A 502 14.04 -18.81 20.15
N ASN A 503 14.95 -17.92 20.57
CA ASN A 503 14.85 -16.49 20.29
C ASN A 503 15.28 -16.18 18.84
N THR A 504 15.17 -14.91 18.44
CA THR A 504 15.53 -14.44 17.10
C THR A 504 16.96 -14.81 16.72
N SER A 505 17.94 -14.58 17.61
CA SER A 505 19.35 -14.90 17.38
C SER A 505 19.65 -16.41 17.38
N GLY A 506 18.78 -17.24 17.98
CA GLY A 506 18.99 -18.68 18.16
C GLY A 506 20.01 -19.05 19.24
N ASP A 507 20.46 -18.07 20.04
CA ASP A 507 21.45 -18.26 21.10
C ASP A 507 20.82 -18.58 22.47
N ILE A 508 19.51 -18.36 22.61
CA ILE A 508 18.77 -18.55 23.87
C ILE A 508 17.45 -19.26 23.62
N ASP A 509 17.16 -20.28 24.44
CA ASP A 509 15.83 -20.90 24.52
C ASP A 509 14.92 -20.09 25.47
N LEU A 510 13.81 -19.61 24.92
CA LEU A 510 12.68 -19.02 25.61
C LEU A 510 11.95 -20.08 26.46
N PRO A 511 11.41 -19.70 27.63
CA PRO A 511 10.77 -20.65 28.54
C PRO A 511 9.32 -20.94 28.11
N ILE A 512 9.11 -21.39 26.87
CA ILE A 512 7.79 -21.79 26.36
C ILE A 512 7.42 -23.16 26.93
N ALA A 513 6.17 -23.31 27.38
CA ALA A 513 5.64 -24.51 28.04
C ALA A 513 4.58 -25.24 27.20
N SER A 514 3.67 -24.50 26.58
CA SER A 514 2.59 -25.05 25.78
C SER A 514 2.16 -24.10 24.66
N ALA A 515 1.44 -24.64 23.67
CA ALA A 515 0.75 -23.88 22.65
C ALA A 515 -0.75 -24.05 22.82
N ASP A 516 -1.50 -22.97 22.63
CA ASP A 516 -2.94 -22.93 22.71
C ASP A 516 -3.53 -22.51 21.36
N LEU A 517 -4.55 -23.24 20.93
CA LEU A 517 -5.38 -22.95 19.76
C LEU A 517 -6.84 -22.83 20.21
N THR A 518 -7.49 -21.75 19.79
CA THR A 518 -8.94 -21.59 19.92
C THR A 518 -9.55 -21.28 18.55
N VAL A 519 -10.54 -22.05 18.12
CA VAL A 519 -11.29 -21.80 16.89
C VAL A 519 -12.76 -22.16 17.09
N GLY A 520 -13.64 -21.19 16.87
CA GLY A 520 -15.03 -21.30 17.28
C GLY A 520 -15.17 -21.56 18.79
N ASN A 521 -15.92 -22.60 19.16
CA ASN A 521 -16.07 -23.08 20.53
C ASN A 521 -15.01 -24.10 20.97
N MET A 522 -14.05 -24.45 20.09
CA MET A 522 -13.00 -25.41 20.42
C MET A 522 -11.80 -24.72 21.05
N ASN A 523 -11.31 -25.28 22.15
CA ASN A 523 -10.04 -24.91 22.77
C ASN A 523 -9.17 -26.17 22.85
N ARG A 524 -7.91 -26.06 22.44
CA ARG A 524 -6.91 -27.13 22.43
C ARG A 524 -5.60 -26.59 22.98
N THR A 525 -4.92 -27.39 23.79
CA THR A 525 -3.60 -27.10 24.32
C THR A 525 -2.71 -28.32 24.10
N ALA A 526 -1.45 -28.08 23.75
CA ALA A 526 -0.43 -29.12 23.66
C ALA A 526 0.89 -28.63 24.27
N GLU A 527 1.62 -29.54 24.91
CA GLU A 527 2.94 -29.24 25.48
C GLU A 527 3.96 -28.96 24.38
N VAL A 528 4.86 -28.00 24.64
CA VAL A 528 5.98 -27.66 23.75
C VAL A 528 7.27 -28.20 24.35
N THR A 529 7.99 -29.02 23.59
CA THR A 529 9.33 -29.50 23.97
C THR A 529 10.42 -28.67 23.29
N SER A 530 11.67 -28.83 23.75
CA SER A 530 12.82 -28.08 23.22
C SER A 530 13.10 -28.35 21.75
N GLU A 531 12.65 -29.48 21.20
CA GLU A 531 12.97 -29.91 19.84
C GLU A 531 11.89 -29.55 18.81
N MET A 532 10.70 -29.12 19.27
CA MET A 532 9.58 -28.86 18.38
C MET A 532 9.81 -27.59 17.56
N LYS A 533 9.60 -27.69 16.24
CA LYS A 533 9.50 -26.54 15.32
C LYS A 533 8.06 -26.05 15.13
N SER A 534 7.11 -26.94 15.40
CA SER A 534 5.68 -26.67 15.25
C SER A 534 4.86 -27.51 16.23
N VAL A 535 3.71 -26.98 16.64
CA VAL A 535 2.65 -27.76 17.30
C VAL A 535 1.50 -27.95 16.32
N ILE A 536 1.00 -29.17 16.20
CA ILE A 536 -0.04 -29.54 15.24
C ILE A 536 -1.34 -29.86 15.97
N PHE A 537 -2.44 -29.32 15.47
CA PHE A 537 -3.80 -29.65 15.88
C PHE A 537 -4.60 -30.10 14.66
N GLU A 538 -5.46 -31.10 14.83
CA GLU A 538 -6.49 -31.45 13.86
C GLU A 538 -7.85 -31.05 14.41
N VAL A 539 -8.65 -30.36 13.59
CA VAL A 539 -9.98 -29.88 13.96
C VAL A 539 -10.96 -30.04 12.80
N ASP A 540 -12.23 -30.31 13.14
CA ASP A 540 -13.34 -30.28 12.18
C ASP A 540 -14.00 -28.91 12.23
N LEU A 541 -14.04 -28.21 11.11
CA LEU A 541 -14.62 -26.88 10.98
C LEU A 541 -15.82 -26.91 10.04
N LYS A 542 -16.84 -26.14 10.40
CA LYS A 542 -18.00 -25.87 9.55
C LYS A 542 -17.77 -24.62 8.74
N ALA A 543 -18.30 -24.58 7.52
CA ALA A 543 -18.27 -23.43 6.64
C ALA A 543 -18.88 -22.19 7.31
N GLY A 544 -18.26 -21.04 7.04
CA GLY A 544 -18.65 -19.74 7.58
C GLY A 544 -17.52 -19.01 8.32
N THR A 545 -17.80 -17.78 8.71
CA THR A 545 -16.87 -16.91 9.41
C THR A 545 -16.67 -17.34 10.87
N THR A 546 -15.42 -17.39 11.33
CA THR A 546 -15.06 -17.62 12.73
C THR A 546 -13.77 -16.88 13.08
N CYS A 547 -13.51 -16.69 14.37
CA CYS A 547 -12.17 -16.31 14.83
C CYS A 547 -11.31 -17.55 15.10
N LEU A 548 -10.04 -17.45 14.71
CA LEU A 548 -8.95 -18.34 15.11
C LEU A 548 -7.99 -17.55 16.00
N GLN A 549 -7.68 -18.08 17.17
CA GLN A 549 -6.75 -17.49 18.12
C GLN A 549 -5.63 -18.48 18.43
N ALA A 550 -4.38 -18.00 18.39
CA ALA A 550 -3.20 -18.80 18.69
C ALA A 550 -2.19 -18.02 19.54
N TYR A 551 -1.53 -18.73 20.47
CA TYR A 551 -0.43 -18.20 21.30
C TYR A 551 0.35 -19.33 21.97
N PHE A 552 1.54 -19.00 22.47
CA PHE A 552 2.34 -19.88 23.31
C PHE A 552 2.32 -19.39 24.76
N ASN A 553 2.15 -20.31 25.71
CA ASN A 553 2.27 -20.03 27.14
C ASN A 553 3.71 -20.18 27.58
N LEU A 554 4.19 -19.25 28.40
CA LEU A 554 5.47 -19.40 29.07
C LEU A 554 5.31 -20.26 30.33
N LYS A 555 6.43 -20.79 30.84
CA LYS A 555 6.51 -21.51 32.11
C LYS A 555 6.09 -20.64 33.29
N GLU A 556 6.22 -19.32 33.16
CA GLU A 556 5.71 -18.37 34.15
C GLU A 556 4.19 -18.19 33.97
N PRO A 557 3.37 -18.43 35.01
CA PRO A 557 1.92 -18.34 34.91
C PRO A 557 1.42 -16.99 34.41
N GLY A 558 0.49 -17.02 33.46
CA GLY A 558 -0.15 -15.82 32.91
C GLY A 558 0.68 -15.05 31.87
N LYS A 559 1.92 -15.46 31.61
CA LYS A 559 2.72 -14.88 30.53
C LYS A 559 2.59 -15.68 29.24
N THR A 560 2.44 -14.96 28.14
CA THR A 560 2.31 -15.54 26.80
C THR A 560 3.26 -14.86 25.82
N ILE A 561 3.58 -15.56 24.74
CA ILE A 561 4.22 -15.01 23.56
C ILE A 561 3.37 -15.35 22.33
N ARG A 562 3.37 -14.45 21.34
CA ARG A 562 2.60 -14.58 20.12
C ARG A 562 3.10 -15.75 19.26
N THR A 563 2.23 -16.28 18.40
CA THR A 563 2.66 -17.06 17.24
C THR A 563 2.93 -16.08 16.10
N ASP A 564 4.05 -16.22 15.38
CA ASP A 564 4.33 -15.34 14.24
C ASP A 564 3.71 -15.86 12.94
N CYS A 565 3.59 -17.19 12.79
CA CYS A 565 3.00 -17.85 11.63
C CYS A 565 2.14 -19.05 12.05
N VAL A 566 0.95 -19.19 11.45
CA VAL A 566 0.07 -20.35 11.59
C VAL A 566 -0.23 -20.90 10.20
N TYR A 567 -0.01 -22.19 9.97
CA TYR A 567 -0.30 -22.85 8.69
C TYR A 567 -1.57 -23.68 8.81
N ILE A 568 -2.46 -23.58 7.84
CA ILE A 568 -3.76 -24.24 7.85
C ILE A 568 -3.93 -25.03 6.55
N GLU A 569 -4.13 -26.33 6.67
CA GLU A 569 -4.32 -27.23 5.54
C GLU A 569 -5.66 -27.96 5.65
N TYR A 570 -6.46 -27.94 4.57
CA TYR A 570 -7.64 -28.77 4.44
C TYR A 570 -7.24 -30.22 4.13
N LEU A 571 -7.70 -31.15 4.95
CA LEU A 571 -7.36 -32.57 4.86
C LEU A 571 -8.43 -33.44 4.20
N GLY A 572 -9.67 -32.94 4.07
CA GLY A 572 -10.79 -33.70 3.52
C GLY A 572 -12.03 -33.66 4.40
N ASP A 573 -12.83 -34.73 4.30
CA ASP A 573 -14.11 -34.82 4.98
C ASP A 573 -13.97 -34.81 6.52
N PRO A 574 -14.86 -34.10 7.24
CA PRO A 574 -14.82 -34.03 8.69
C PRO A 574 -15.39 -35.29 9.36
N ASP A 575 -15.13 -35.47 10.65
CA ASP A 575 -15.95 -36.36 11.48
C ASP A 575 -17.35 -35.73 11.68
N PRO A 576 -18.45 -36.34 11.19
CA PRO A 576 -19.79 -35.76 11.31
C PRO A 576 -20.22 -35.52 12.77
N THR A 577 -19.71 -36.30 13.71
CA THR A 577 -20.04 -36.20 15.14
C THR A 577 -19.34 -35.01 15.79
N GLU A 578 -18.10 -34.73 15.41
CA GLU A 578 -17.37 -33.57 15.90
C GLU A 578 -17.87 -32.29 15.23
N LEU A 579 -18.13 -32.33 13.92
CA LEU A 579 -18.71 -31.22 13.17
C LEU A 579 -20.07 -30.79 13.73
N ALA A 580 -20.91 -31.73 14.17
CA ALA A 580 -22.21 -31.42 14.77
C ALA A 580 -22.11 -30.64 16.11
N LYS A 581 -20.96 -30.69 16.80
CA LYS A 581 -20.70 -29.96 18.04
C LYS A 581 -20.04 -28.60 17.81
N TYR A 582 -19.56 -28.35 16.59
CA TYR A 582 -18.87 -27.13 16.25
C TYR A 582 -19.84 -25.94 16.26
N ASN A 583 -19.42 -24.86 16.90
CA ASN A 583 -20.07 -23.56 16.83
C ASN A 583 -19.01 -22.51 16.49
N ALA A 584 -19.25 -21.75 15.42
CA ALA A 584 -18.38 -20.64 15.05
C ALA A 584 -18.42 -19.54 16.10
N SER A 585 -17.29 -18.85 16.28
CA SER A 585 -17.23 -17.66 17.12
C SER A 585 -17.62 -16.44 16.29
N VAL A 586 -18.26 -15.47 16.93
CA VAL A 586 -18.66 -14.23 16.27
C VAL A 586 -17.54 -13.20 16.43
N PRO A 587 -16.97 -12.64 15.35
CA PRO A 587 -15.86 -11.69 15.43
C PRO A 587 -16.14 -10.49 16.35
N PHE A 588 -17.36 -9.94 16.30
CA PHE A 588 -17.77 -8.86 17.17
C PHE A 588 -17.65 -9.23 18.67
N ASP A 589 -18.07 -10.43 19.06
CA ASP A 589 -18.03 -10.86 20.46
C ASP A 589 -16.60 -11.05 20.95
N VAL A 590 -15.73 -11.59 20.09
CA VAL A 590 -14.33 -11.87 20.40
C VAL A 590 -13.48 -10.59 20.41
N LEU A 591 -13.69 -9.71 19.43
CA LEU A 591 -12.85 -8.56 19.20
C LEU A 591 -13.43 -7.27 19.76
N ARG A 592 -14.74 -7.08 19.86
CA ARG A 592 -15.34 -5.78 20.17
C ARG A 592 -16.04 -5.72 21.52
N GLU A 593 -16.93 -6.67 21.85
CA GLU A 593 -17.91 -6.57 22.95
C GLU A 593 -17.31 -6.08 24.29
N LYS A 594 -16.13 -6.58 24.68
CA LYS A 594 -15.48 -6.25 25.96
C LYS A 594 -14.15 -5.53 25.80
N TYR A 595 -13.77 -5.22 24.56
CA TYR A 595 -12.50 -4.55 24.29
C TYR A 595 -12.65 -3.05 24.44
N ARG A 596 -11.85 -2.47 25.33
CA ARG A 596 -11.67 -1.03 25.41
C ARG A 596 -10.35 -0.69 24.75
N GLN A 597 -10.43 -0.01 23.62
CA GLN A 597 -9.26 0.48 22.93
C GLN A 597 -8.62 1.63 23.70
N ASN A 598 -7.31 1.56 23.91
CA ASN A 598 -6.54 2.70 24.37
C ASN A 598 -6.19 3.55 23.14
N VAL A 599 -6.63 4.81 23.14
CA VAL A 599 -6.23 5.78 22.12
C VAL A 599 -5.08 6.58 22.71
N VAL A 600 -3.88 6.35 22.19
CA VAL A 600 -2.71 7.18 22.48
C VAL A 600 -2.45 7.97 21.20
N LEU A 601 -2.36 9.29 21.31
CA LEU A 601 -1.87 10.10 20.19
C LEU A 601 -0.44 9.65 19.89
N TYR A 602 -0.15 9.42 18.62
CA TYR A 602 1.19 9.00 18.21
C TYR A 602 2.07 10.26 18.28
N ASP A 603 2.82 10.39 19.37
CA ASP A 603 3.91 11.37 19.48
C ASP A 603 5.18 10.79 18.88
#